data_AF-A0A557SXC6-F1
#
_entry.id   AF-A0A557SXC6-F1
#
_cell.length_a   1.000
_cell.length_b   1.000
_cell.length_c   1.000
_cell.angle_alpha   90.00
_cell.angle_beta   90.00
_cell.angle_gamma   90.00
#
_symmetry.space_group_name_H-M   'P 1'
#
loop_
_entity.id
_entity.type
_entity.pdbx_description
1 polymer ?
#
loop_
_entity_poly.entity_id
_entity_poly.type
_entity_poly.pdbx_seq_one_letter_code
_entity_poly.pdbx_strand_id
1 'polypeptide(L)'
;MTSGIDPHNDSESVQKDLSTDLDLSETHTETSNEEKTSNEENIDSNFLIEAVHHIKERKTIVLEPKQQDQLRNKGFGEVFNKEYLLNSLESLFLLQNNKIKIYGDKTEYDFSTFLKTMIKKDKKILTKYLIFRDLRSKGYVVKEGFGFGSDFRIYERGEYNKKTSKYVSIGLNEGTNIKAMEFAEVIEQVENMGKSVVIAVVERRGEVIYYKTSKMTFFDNNKTKKLVT
;
A
#
# COMPACT_ATOMS: atom_id res chain seq x y z
N MET A 1 24.36 58.46 -51.48
CA MET A 1 24.78 58.91 -50.15
C MET A 1 23.59 58.70 -49.22
N THR A 2 23.80 57.98 -48.10
CA THR A 2 22.91 57.84 -46.90
C THR A 2 21.46 57.38 -47.14
N SER A 3 20.76 56.53 -46.38
CA SER A 3 20.99 55.59 -45.27
C SER A 3 19.57 55.15 -44.85
N GLY A 4 19.31 53.84 -44.68
CA GLY A 4 18.45 53.33 -43.59
C GLY A 4 16.91 53.42 -43.66
N ILE A 5 16.31 52.23 -43.41
CA ILE A 5 15.09 51.92 -42.62
C ILE A 5 13.74 51.88 -43.36
N ASP A 6 13.06 50.72 -43.25
CA ASP A 6 11.60 50.60 -43.09
C ASP A 6 11.23 49.30 -42.32
N PRO A 7 10.33 49.34 -41.31
CA PRO A 7 9.78 48.15 -40.64
C PRO A 7 8.24 48.04 -40.71
N HIS A 8 7.73 46.79 -40.58
CA HIS A 8 6.36 46.36 -40.18
C HIS A 8 5.17 46.83 -41.06
N ASN A 9 4.03 46.14 -41.24
CA ASN A 9 3.31 45.08 -40.51
C ASN A 9 2.24 44.44 -41.44
N ASP A 10 1.53 43.44 -40.88
CA ASP A 10 0.14 43.01 -41.18
C ASP A 10 -0.13 41.78 -42.08
N SER A 11 -1.30 41.22 -41.80
CA SER A 11 -1.68 39.81 -41.63
C SER A 11 -2.68 39.28 -42.69
N GLU A 12 -3.10 38.01 -42.51
CA GLU A 12 -4.23 37.28 -43.16
C GLU A 12 -3.96 36.69 -44.56
N SER A 13 -4.48 35.53 -45.00
CA SER A 13 -5.22 34.40 -44.41
C SER A 13 -5.38 33.27 -45.48
N VAL A 14 -5.50 32.02 -45.03
CA VAL A 14 -6.44 30.95 -45.50
C VAL A 14 -6.26 30.20 -46.86
N GLN A 15 -6.09 28.86 -46.72
CA GLN A 15 -6.58 27.69 -47.51
C GLN A 15 -6.23 27.60 -49.02
N LYS A 16 -5.95 26.43 -49.63
CA LYS A 16 -6.76 25.19 -49.65
C LYS A 16 -6.05 24.08 -50.46
N ASP A 17 -6.21 22.84 -49.99
CA ASP A 17 -6.21 21.52 -50.67
C ASP A 17 -5.53 21.31 -52.04
N LEU A 18 -4.71 20.25 -52.16
CA LEU A 18 -4.99 19.20 -53.15
C LEU A 18 -4.29 17.87 -52.79
N SER A 19 -5.12 16.86 -52.56
CA SER A 19 -4.83 15.43 -52.57
C SER A 19 -4.66 14.88 -53.99
N THR A 20 -3.74 13.94 -54.18
CA THR A 20 -3.82 12.92 -55.24
C THR A 20 -3.22 11.62 -54.72
N ASP A 21 -4.10 10.67 -54.42
CA ASP A 21 -3.82 9.24 -54.30
C ASP A 21 -4.01 8.56 -55.66
N LEU A 22 -3.18 7.57 -55.97
CA LEU A 22 -3.35 6.41 -56.89
C LEU A 22 -1.93 5.83 -57.14
N ASP A 23 -1.62 4.53 -57.17
CA ASP A 23 -2.29 3.29 -56.77
C ASP A 23 -1.29 2.13 -56.98
N LEU A 24 -1.46 1.05 -56.21
CA LEU A 24 -1.14 -0.38 -56.42
C LEU A 24 0.21 -0.88 -57.01
N SER A 25 0.92 -1.73 -56.24
CA SER A 25 1.08 -3.18 -56.59
C SER A 25 1.77 -4.02 -55.48
N GLU A 26 1.02 -5.04 -55.00
CA GLU A 26 1.36 -6.44 -54.64
C GLU A 26 2.58 -6.75 -53.71
N THR A 27 2.38 -7.13 -52.43
CA THR A 27 2.25 -8.51 -51.82
C THR A 27 3.37 -9.51 -52.19
N HIS A 28 4.12 -10.20 -51.31
CA HIS A 28 3.95 -10.67 -49.92
C HIS A 28 5.34 -10.91 -49.29
N THR A 29 5.49 -10.71 -47.97
CA THR A 29 6.20 -11.65 -47.07
C THR A 29 5.90 -11.31 -45.60
N GLU A 30 5.53 -12.33 -44.83
CA GLU A 30 5.37 -12.31 -43.38
C GLU A 30 6.61 -11.73 -42.68
N THR A 31 6.40 -10.79 -41.76
CA THR A 31 7.31 -10.55 -40.64
C THR A 31 6.52 -10.04 -39.44
N SER A 32 6.78 -10.70 -38.32
CA SER A 32 6.38 -10.36 -36.96
C SER A 32 6.66 -8.88 -36.64
N ASN A 33 5.62 -8.13 -36.28
CA ASN A 33 5.80 -6.85 -35.60
C ASN A 33 6.09 -7.09 -34.12
N GLU A 34 7.37 -6.98 -33.80
CA GLU A 34 7.85 -6.50 -32.51
C GLU A 34 7.42 -5.04 -32.26
N GLU A 35 7.55 -4.66 -30.99
CA GLU A 35 7.42 -3.31 -30.41
C GLU A 35 5.99 -2.85 -30.07
N LYS A 36 5.63 -2.47 -28.83
CA LYS A 36 6.45 -1.85 -27.78
C LYS A 36 6.07 -2.40 -26.41
N THR A 37 6.98 -3.16 -25.82
CA THR A 37 7.16 -3.18 -24.38
C THR A 37 7.61 -1.80 -23.95
N SER A 38 6.72 -1.06 -23.26
CA SER A 38 7.14 0.09 -22.47
C SER A 38 7.96 -0.44 -21.29
N ASN A 39 9.26 -0.59 -21.52
CA ASN A 39 10.27 -0.61 -20.49
C ASN A 39 10.19 0.71 -19.72
N GLU A 40 9.41 0.74 -18.64
CA GLU A 40 9.80 1.54 -17.49
C GLU A 40 10.89 0.75 -16.78
N GLU A 41 12.14 1.03 -17.17
CA GLU A 41 13.32 0.71 -16.36
C GLU A 41 13.19 1.43 -15.01
N ASN A 42 12.52 0.77 -14.06
CA ASN A 42 12.47 1.26 -12.69
C ASN A 42 13.83 0.93 -12.07
N ILE A 43 14.63 1.98 -11.84
CA ILE A 43 15.89 2.00 -11.09
C ILE A 43 15.59 1.74 -9.60
N ASP A 44 14.88 0.67 -9.31
CA ASP A 44 14.70 0.07 -8.00
C ASP A 44 15.40 -1.29 -8.12
N SER A 45 16.71 -1.21 -8.39
CA SER A 45 17.64 -2.33 -8.53
C SER A 45 17.21 -3.50 -7.65
N ASN A 46 17.06 -4.68 -8.25
CA ASN A 46 16.83 -5.99 -7.62
C ASN A 46 17.71 -6.16 -6.36
N PHE A 47 17.28 -5.60 -5.23
CA PHE A 47 17.98 -5.76 -3.96
C PHE A 47 17.37 -6.99 -3.33
N LEU A 48 18.16 -8.06 -3.33
CA LEU A 48 17.77 -9.32 -2.74
C LEU A 48 18.27 -9.33 -1.29
N ILE A 49 17.33 -9.30 -0.35
CA ILE A 49 17.63 -9.44 1.08
C ILE A 49 17.75 -10.92 1.42
N GLU A 50 18.67 -11.27 2.32
CA GLU A 50 18.74 -12.60 2.90
C GLU A 50 18.32 -12.54 4.36
N ALA A 51 17.46 -13.47 4.77
CA ALA A 51 17.01 -13.58 6.14
C ALA A 51 16.93 -15.03 6.61
N VAL A 52 17.07 -15.23 7.91
CA VAL A 52 16.94 -16.53 8.57
C VAL A 52 15.65 -16.54 9.38
N HIS A 53 14.82 -17.57 9.21
CA HIS A 53 13.61 -17.77 9.99
C HIS A 53 13.82 -18.84 11.06
N HIS A 54 13.90 -18.41 12.31
CA HIS A 54 13.97 -19.30 13.47
C HIS A 54 12.57 -19.77 13.85
N ILE A 55 12.21 -21.00 13.47
CA ILE A 55 10.87 -21.57 13.65
C ILE A 55 10.46 -21.59 15.13
N LYS A 56 11.39 -21.95 16.03
CA LYS A 56 11.12 -22.06 17.47
C LYS A 56 10.82 -20.69 18.11
N GLU A 57 11.63 -19.69 17.79
CA GLU A 57 11.48 -18.33 18.30
C GLU A 57 10.46 -17.49 17.52
N ARG A 58 10.06 -17.97 16.33
CA ARG A 58 9.10 -17.34 15.42
C ARG A 58 9.54 -15.95 14.97
N LYS A 59 10.85 -15.81 14.72
CA LYS A 59 11.48 -14.56 14.28
C LYS A 59 12.10 -14.75 12.91
N THR A 60 11.96 -13.74 12.06
CA THR A 60 12.72 -13.61 10.82
C THR A 60 13.79 -12.55 11.05
N ILE A 61 15.06 -12.93 10.91
CA ILE A 61 16.21 -12.09 11.25
C ILE A 61 17.00 -11.77 9.99
N VAL A 62 17.35 -10.49 9.82
CA VAL A 62 18.26 -10.04 8.75
C VAL A 62 19.62 -9.77 9.38
N LEU A 63 20.66 -10.46 8.91
CA LEU A 63 21.99 -10.40 9.54
C LEU A 63 22.86 -9.29 8.94
N GLU A 64 22.79 -9.06 7.63
CA GLU A 64 23.69 -8.15 6.93
C GLU A 64 23.33 -6.67 7.17
N PRO A 65 24.22 -5.86 7.77
CA PRO A 65 23.89 -4.47 8.15
C PRO A 65 23.45 -3.59 6.99
N LYS A 66 24.06 -3.75 5.80
CA LYS A 66 23.65 -3.00 4.60
C LYS A 66 22.21 -3.29 4.20
N GLN A 67 21.79 -4.55 4.31
CA GLN A 67 20.43 -4.99 4.02
C GLN A 67 19.44 -4.45 5.07
N GLN A 68 19.83 -4.43 6.35
CA GLN A 68 19.05 -3.82 7.43
C GLN A 68 18.82 -2.32 7.17
N ASP A 69 19.85 -1.59 6.72
CA ASP A 69 19.75 -0.17 6.38
C ASP A 69 18.77 0.08 5.22
N GLN A 70 18.84 -0.74 4.17
CA GLN A 70 17.92 -0.70 3.03
C GLN A 70 16.47 -0.91 3.47
N LEU A 71 16.22 -1.95 4.28
CA LEU A 71 14.88 -2.25 4.80
C LEU A 71 14.35 -1.13 5.69
N ARG A 72 15.20 -0.60 6.59
CA ARG A 72 14.83 0.47 7.51
C ARG A 72 14.42 1.73 6.77
N ASN A 73 15.16 2.10 5.72
CA ASN A 73 14.83 3.26 4.86
C ASN A 73 13.50 3.07 4.13
N LYS A 74 13.14 1.83 3.78
CA LYS A 74 11.85 1.49 3.16
C LYS A 74 10.72 1.26 4.19
N GLY A 75 10.99 1.42 5.49
CA GLY A 75 10.02 1.29 6.57
C GLY A 75 9.70 -0.15 6.95
N PHE A 76 10.54 -1.11 6.60
CA PHE A 76 10.44 -2.50 7.03
C PHE A 76 11.29 -2.75 8.28
N GLY A 77 10.89 -3.74 9.07
CA GLY A 77 11.65 -4.26 10.20
C GLY A 77 11.81 -3.29 11.37
N GLU A 78 12.40 -3.81 12.44
CA GLU A 78 12.78 -3.08 13.64
C GLU A 78 13.94 -3.77 14.36
N VAL A 79 14.68 -3.01 15.16
CA VAL A 79 15.73 -3.57 16.02
C VAL A 79 15.12 -3.94 17.36
N PHE A 80 15.25 -5.20 17.76
CA PHE A 80 14.82 -5.70 19.06
C PHE A 80 15.91 -6.61 19.63
N ASN A 81 16.32 -6.38 20.88
CA ASN A 81 17.39 -7.14 21.54
C ASN A 81 18.69 -7.31 20.71
N LYS A 82 19.10 -6.25 20.01
CA LYS A 82 20.27 -6.21 19.09
C LYS A 82 20.13 -7.06 17.81
N GLU A 83 18.96 -7.63 17.56
CA GLU A 83 18.62 -8.33 16.32
C GLU A 83 17.77 -7.42 15.43
N TYR A 84 17.95 -7.47 14.11
CA TYR A 84 17.07 -6.79 13.17
C TYR A 84 15.99 -7.76 12.69
N LEU A 85 14.75 -7.51 13.11
CA LEU A 85 13.63 -8.42 12.93
C LEU A 85 12.67 -7.92 11.87
N LEU A 86 12.17 -8.83 11.04
CA LEU A 86 11.00 -8.64 10.20
C LEU A 86 9.81 -9.33 10.84
N ASN A 87 8.67 -8.64 10.88
CA ASN A 87 7.44 -9.31 11.30
C ASN A 87 6.91 -10.25 10.19
N SER A 88 5.93 -11.09 10.54
CA SER A 88 5.38 -12.09 9.61
C SER A 88 4.76 -11.47 8.35
N LEU A 89 4.11 -10.31 8.46
CA LEU A 89 3.45 -9.63 7.34
C LEU A 89 4.48 -8.97 6.40
N GLU A 90 5.49 -8.33 6.97
CA GLU A 90 6.63 -7.77 6.23
C GLU A 90 7.38 -8.86 5.47
N SER A 91 7.65 -9.99 6.13
CA SER A 91 8.31 -11.16 5.53
C SER A 91 7.50 -11.71 4.35
N LEU A 92 6.18 -11.90 4.54
CA LEU A 92 5.28 -12.36 3.48
C LEU A 92 5.24 -11.41 2.28
N PHE A 93 5.19 -10.10 2.53
CA PHE A 93 5.13 -9.08 1.49
C PHE A 93 6.43 -9.04 0.67
N LEU A 94 7.57 -9.10 1.35
CA LEU A 94 8.86 -9.13 0.67
C LEU A 94 9.05 -10.43 -0.13
N LEU A 95 8.58 -11.57 0.39
CA LEU A 95 8.60 -12.85 -0.33
C LEU A 95 7.71 -12.80 -1.58
N GLN A 96 6.47 -12.31 -1.46
CA GLN A 96 5.55 -12.19 -2.60
C GLN A 96 6.15 -11.33 -3.72
N ASN A 97 6.93 -10.32 -3.35
CA ASN A 97 7.52 -9.38 -4.30
C ASN A 97 8.94 -9.78 -4.75
N ASN A 98 9.40 -10.99 -4.42
CA ASN A 98 10.74 -11.50 -4.74
C ASN A 98 11.89 -10.58 -4.26
N LYS A 99 11.70 -9.87 -3.14
CA LYS A 99 12.69 -8.94 -2.56
C LYS A 99 13.50 -9.54 -1.40
N ILE A 100 13.19 -10.77 -1.01
CA ILE A 100 13.86 -11.48 0.09
C ILE A 100 13.94 -12.97 -0.21
N LYS A 101 15.02 -13.62 0.25
CA LYS A 101 15.09 -15.07 0.45
C LYS A 101 15.09 -15.35 1.94
N ILE A 102 14.22 -16.26 2.37
CA ILE A 102 14.09 -16.63 3.78
C ILE A 102 14.51 -18.08 3.95
N TYR A 103 15.58 -18.31 4.68
CA TYR A 103 16.12 -19.63 4.96
C TYR A 103 15.65 -20.14 6.32
N GLY A 104 15.10 -21.34 6.36
CA GLY A 104 14.92 -22.11 7.59
C GLY A 104 16.07 -23.08 7.83
N ASP A 105 15.94 -23.94 8.86
CA ASP A 105 16.99 -24.89 9.25
C ASP A 105 17.41 -25.87 8.11
N LYS A 106 16.50 -26.19 7.19
CA LYS A 106 16.72 -27.22 6.16
C LYS A 106 16.36 -26.79 4.74
N THR A 107 15.56 -25.74 4.57
CA THR A 107 15.00 -25.34 3.27
C THR A 107 14.77 -23.84 3.21
N GLU A 108 14.81 -23.29 1.99
CA GLU A 108 14.30 -21.95 1.69
C GLU A 108 12.76 -21.97 1.72
N TYR A 109 12.16 -20.90 2.23
CA TYR A 109 10.73 -20.70 2.21
C TYR A 109 10.31 -19.93 0.96
N ASP A 110 9.37 -20.49 0.20
CA ASP A 110 8.58 -19.71 -0.74
C ASP A 110 7.40 -19.02 -0.02
N PHE A 111 6.67 -18.15 -0.72
CA PHE A 111 5.50 -17.47 -0.16
C PHE A 111 4.45 -18.45 0.39
N SER A 112 4.14 -19.51 -0.34
CA SER A 112 3.05 -20.45 -0.01
C SER A 112 3.36 -21.24 1.26
N THR A 113 4.56 -21.79 1.37
CA THR A 113 5.06 -22.55 2.52
C THR A 113 5.21 -21.66 3.75
N PHE A 114 5.69 -20.43 3.58
CA PHE A 114 5.78 -19.47 4.67
C PHE A 114 4.39 -19.07 5.18
N LEU A 115 3.46 -18.73 4.27
CA LEU A 115 2.08 -18.39 4.62
C LEU A 115 1.37 -19.53 5.35
N LYS A 116 1.50 -20.77 4.88
CA LYS A 116 0.94 -21.96 5.57
C LYS A 116 1.47 -22.09 6.99
N THR A 117 2.74 -21.78 7.21
CA THR A 117 3.35 -21.79 8.55
C THR A 117 2.76 -20.70 9.44
N MET A 118 2.52 -19.51 8.89
CA MET A 118 1.92 -18.39 9.64
C MET A 118 0.43 -18.59 9.94
N ILE A 119 -0.34 -19.20 9.03
CA ILE A 119 -1.78 -19.50 9.24
C ILE A 119 -1.99 -20.43 10.43
N LYS A 120 -1.08 -21.41 10.64
CA LYS A 120 -1.14 -22.29 11.81
C LYS A 120 -0.99 -21.54 13.14
N LYS A 121 -0.38 -20.34 13.12
CA LYS A 121 -0.12 -19.51 14.30
C LYS A 121 -1.21 -18.46 14.53
N ASP A 122 -1.59 -17.71 13.50
CA ASP A 122 -2.61 -16.66 13.57
C ASP A 122 -3.64 -16.89 12.47
N LYS A 123 -4.86 -17.29 12.86
CA LYS A 123 -5.97 -17.49 11.92
C LYS A 123 -6.38 -16.19 11.20
N LYS A 124 -6.07 -15.02 11.76
CA LYS A 124 -6.33 -13.70 11.15
C LYS A 124 -5.20 -13.24 10.23
N ILE A 125 -4.09 -13.98 10.12
CA ILE A 125 -2.92 -13.53 9.35
C ILE A 125 -3.27 -13.23 7.90
N LEU A 126 -4.17 -13.99 7.28
CA LEU A 126 -4.54 -13.80 5.88
C LEU A 126 -5.27 -12.46 5.68
N THR A 127 -6.27 -12.16 6.52
CA THR A 127 -6.99 -10.88 6.52
C THR A 127 -6.01 -9.72 6.73
N LYS A 128 -5.17 -9.82 7.76
CA LYS A 128 -4.12 -8.84 8.04
C LYS A 128 -3.17 -8.66 6.87
N TYR A 129 -2.78 -9.74 6.21
CA TYR A 129 -1.87 -9.73 5.07
C TYR A 129 -2.48 -9.05 3.85
N LEU A 130 -3.76 -9.28 3.55
CA LEU A 130 -4.43 -8.63 2.43
C LEU A 130 -4.50 -7.11 2.62
N ILE A 131 -4.84 -6.65 3.83
CA ILE A 131 -4.85 -5.23 4.20
C ILE A 131 -3.44 -4.65 4.14
N PHE A 132 -2.45 -5.34 4.73
CA PHE A 132 -1.05 -4.91 4.73
C PHE A 132 -0.51 -4.77 3.31
N ARG A 133 -0.75 -5.77 2.45
CA ARG A 133 -0.34 -5.80 1.05
C ARG A 133 -0.95 -4.63 0.29
N ASP A 134 -2.25 -4.40 0.41
CA ASP A 134 -2.92 -3.29 -0.30
C ASP A 134 -2.33 -1.92 0.10
N LEU A 135 -2.18 -1.67 1.41
CA LEU A 135 -1.59 -0.42 1.91
C LEU A 135 -0.14 -0.23 1.47
N ARG A 136 0.70 -1.28 1.57
CA ARG A 136 2.11 -1.21 1.16
C ARG A 136 2.26 -1.02 -0.34
N SER A 137 1.44 -1.70 -1.15
CA SER A 137 1.42 -1.51 -2.61
C SER A 137 1.01 -0.08 -2.98
N LYS A 138 0.17 0.58 -2.18
CA LYS A 138 -0.18 2.00 -2.32
C LYS A 138 0.86 2.95 -1.72
N GLY A 139 2.00 2.47 -1.24
CA GLY A 139 3.12 3.29 -0.76
C GLY A 139 2.99 3.80 0.67
N TYR A 140 1.97 3.37 1.43
CA TYR A 140 1.91 3.65 2.86
C TYR A 140 2.96 2.84 3.62
N VAL A 141 3.43 3.34 4.77
CA VAL A 141 4.17 2.50 5.72
C VAL A 141 3.19 2.00 6.78
N VAL A 142 3.22 0.70 7.01
CA VAL A 142 2.28 0.01 7.89
C VAL A 142 3.09 -0.66 9.00
N LYS A 143 2.78 -0.33 10.25
CA LYS A 143 3.39 -0.94 11.43
C LYS A 143 2.31 -1.59 12.29
N GLU A 144 2.73 -2.47 13.19
CA GLU A 144 1.81 -3.11 14.13
C GLU A 144 1.01 -2.07 14.91
N GLY A 145 -0.27 -2.36 15.15
CA GLY A 145 -1.20 -1.55 15.91
C GLY A 145 -0.72 -1.25 17.34
N PHE A 146 -1.51 -0.48 18.08
CA PHE A 146 -1.22 -0.17 19.48
C PHE A 146 -1.70 -1.26 20.45
N GLY A 147 -2.22 -2.38 19.94
CA GLY A 147 -3.00 -3.35 20.70
C GLY A 147 -4.48 -2.97 20.74
N PHE A 148 -5.24 -3.55 21.68
CA PHE A 148 -6.65 -3.21 21.95
C PHE A 148 -7.61 -3.35 20.75
N GLY A 149 -7.37 -4.33 19.88
CA GLY A 149 -8.21 -4.56 18.69
C GLY A 149 -7.83 -3.71 17.47
N SER A 150 -6.81 -2.85 17.57
CA SER A 150 -6.19 -2.23 16.39
C SER A 150 -5.17 -3.16 15.73
N ASP A 151 -5.26 -3.32 14.41
CA ASP A 151 -4.34 -4.16 13.66
C ASP A 151 -3.10 -3.39 13.22
N PHE A 152 -3.27 -2.16 12.72
CA PHE A 152 -2.16 -1.40 12.14
C PHE A 152 -2.13 0.08 12.51
N ARG A 153 -0.91 0.63 12.54
CA ARG A 153 -0.61 2.05 12.44
C ARG A 153 -0.17 2.37 11.02
N ILE A 154 -0.78 3.38 10.43
CA ILE A 154 -0.55 3.74 9.03
C ILE A 154 0.08 5.14 8.98
N TYR A 155 1.20 5.23 8.27
CA TYR A 155 1.90 6.47 7.97
C TYR A 155 1.66 6.81 6.50
N GLU A 156 1.31 8.07 6.24
CA GLU A 156 1.19 8.57 4.87
C GLU A 156 2.57 8.56 4.18
N ARG A 157 2.55 8.66 2.86
CA ARG A 157 3.76 8.60 2.02
C ARG A 157 4.75 9.68 2.47
N GLY A 158 5.99 9.26 2.74
CA GLY A 158 7.08 10.15 3.14
C GLY A 158 7.02 10.68 4.58
N GLU A 159 6.03 10.29 5.37
CA GLU A 159 5.86 10.75 6.77
C GLU A 159 6.50 9.82 7.81
N TYR A 160 6.79 8.56 7.44
CA TYR A 160 7.44 7.61 8.33
C TYR A 160 8.78 8.14 8.86
N ASN A 161 9.05 7.97 10.16
CA ASN A 161 10.16 8.56 10.93
C ASN A 161 10.17 10.11 11.03
N LYS A 162 9.23 10.83 10.41
CA LYS A 162 9.13 12.29 10.49
C LYS A 162 7.94 12.75 11.31
N LYS A 163 6.84 12.00 11.25
CA LYS A 163 5.60 12.27 11.99
C LYS A 163 5.10 11.00 12.66
N THR A 164 4.22 11.18 13.65
CA THR A 164 3.51 10.05 14.25
C THR A 164 2.44 9.53 13.29
N SER A 165 2.04 8.25 13.41
CA SER A 165 1.00 7.69 12.56
C SER A 165 -0.32 8.47 12.71
N LYS A 166 -0.96 8.84 11.61
CA LYS A 166 -2.24 9.56 11.65
C LYS A 166 -3.43 8.63 11.75
N TYR A 167 -3.34 7.48 11.09
CA TYR A 167 -4.42 6.50 11.06
C TYR A 167 -4.06 5.22 11.83
N VAL A 168 -5.10 4.62 12.37
CA VAL A 168 -5.07 3.28 12.94
C VAL A 168 -6.16 2.48 12.26
N SER A 169 -5.83 1.29 11.77
CA SER A 169 -6.81 0.45 11.07
C SER A 169 -7.25 -0.77 11.87
N ILE A 170 -8.52 -1.09 11.72
CA ILE A 170 -9.15 -2.31 12.22
C ILE A 170 -9.54 -3.16 11.01
N GLY A 171 -9.06 -4.39 10.95
CA GLY A 171 -9.28 -5.34 9.87
C GLY A 171 -10.46 -6.27 10.17
N LEU A 172 -11.40 -6.35 9.23
CA LEU A 172 -12.57 -7.23 9.31
C LEU A 172 -12.70 -8.03 8.01
N ASN A 173 -13.26 -9.23 8.10
CA ASN A 173 -13.75 -9.93 6.90
C ASN A 173 -15.22 -9.58 6.69
N GLU A 174 -15.65 -9.49 5.44
CA GLU A 174 -17.05 -9.37 5.08
C GLU A 174 -17.89 -10.50 5.72
N GLY A 175 -19.03 -10.14 6.32
CA GLY A 175 -19.88 -11.07 7.05
C GLY A 175 -19.40 -11.44 8.47
N THR A 176 -18.31 -10.82 8.96
CA THR A 176 -17.90 -10.97 10.37
C THR A 176 -18.93 -10.30 11.28
N ASN A 177 -19.45 -11.04 12.25
CA ASN A 177 -20.28 -10.47 13.31
C ASN A 177 -19.41 -9.86 14.40
N ILE A 178 -19.66 -8.59 14.71
CA ILE A 178 -19.03 -7.86 15.82
C ILE A 178 -20.11 -7.21 16.67
N LYS A 179 -19.94 -7.20 17.99
CA LYS A 179 -20.87 -6.48 18.86
C LYS A 179 -20.66 -4.98 18.69
N ALA A 180 -21.75 -4.24 18.55
CA ALA A 180 -21.69 -2.78 18.36
C ALA A 180 -20.95 -2.07 19.51
N MET A 181 -21.13 -2.54 20.75
CA MET A 181 -20.46 -1.99 21.93
C MET A 181 -18.94 -2.20 21.86
N GLU A 182 -18.47 -3.43 21.62
CA GLU A 182 -17.04 -3.73 21.48
C GLU A 182 -16.40 -2.91 20.35
N PHE A 183 -17.12 -2.75 19.23
CA PHE A 183 -16.65 -1.94 18.11
C PHE A 183 -16.53 -0.44 18.46
N ALA A 184 -17.54 0.10 19.14
CA ALA A 184 -17.55 1.49 19.59
C ALA A 184 -16.43 1.78 20.60
N GLU A 185 -16.17 0.87 21.53
CA GLU A 185 -15.08 0.99 22.53
C GLU A 185 -13.70 1.06 21.85
N VAL A 186 -13.44 0.22 20.85
CA VAL A 186 -12.17 0.25 20.11
C VAL A 186 -12.02 1.58 19.37
N ILE A 187 -13.10 2.09 18.75
CA ILE A 187 -13.08 3.39 18.07
C ILE A 187 -12.77 4.51 19.06
N GLU A 188 -13.47 4.54 20.19
CA GLU A 188 -13.28 5.56 21.23
C GLU A 188 -11.86 5.56 21.79
N GLN A 189 -11.28 4.38 22.04
CA GLN A 189 -9.90 4.28 22.52
C GLN A 189 -8.90 4.88 21.53
N VAL A 190 -9.05 4.60 20.24
CA VAL A 190 -8.17 5.14 19.20
C VAL A 190 -8.35 6.65 19.02
N GLU A 191 -9.59 7.14 19.07
CA GLU A 191 -9.89 8.58 18.98
C GLU A 191 -9.33 9.33 20.20
N ASN A 192 -9.42 8.76 21.41
CA ASN A 192 -8.83 9.32 22.62
C ASN A 192 -7.30 9.43 22.56
N MET A 193 -6.64 8.62 21.73
CA MET A 193 -5.20 8.76 21.43
C MET A 193 -4.90 9.86 20.39
N GLY A 194 -5.92 10.60 19.94
CA GLY A 194 -5.81 11.63 18.89
C GLY A 194 -5.59 11.06 17.50
N LYS A 195 -5.92 9.78 17.26
CA LYS A 195 -5.73 9.10 15.97
C LYS A 195 -7.06 8.91 15.25
N SER A 196 -7.00 8.85 13.92
CA SER A 196 -8.18 8.56 13.10
C SER A 196 -8.33 7.06 12.86
N VAL A 197 -9.52 6.51 13.13
CA VAL A 197 -9.82 5.11 12.84
C VAL A 197 -10.17 4.93 11.36
N VAL A 198 -9.65 3.86 10.76
CA VAL A 198 -10.03 3.39 9.41
C VAL A 198 -10.41 1.92 9.49
N ILE A 199 -11.61 1.57 9.03
CA ILE A 199 -12.05 0.19 8.99
C ILE A 199 -11.67 -0.40 7.63
N ALA A 200 -10.87 -1.45 7.63
CA ALA A 200 -10.46 -2.17 6.44
C ALA A 200 -11.25 -3.48 6.36
N VAL A 201 -12.20 -3.55 5.46
CA VAL A 201 -13.05 -4.73 5.23
C VAL A 201 -12.50 -5.51 4.04
N VAL A 202 -12.17 -6.78 4.27
CA VAL A 202 -11.78 -7.72 3.22
C VAL A 202 -13.03 -8.40 2.68
N GLU A 203 -13.36 -8.11 1.43
CA GLU A 203 -14.45 -8.72 0.66
C GLU A 203 -14.19 -10.21 0.43
N ARG A 204 -15.22 -11.01 0.16
CA ARG A 204 -15.11 -12.45 -0.15
C ARG A 204 -14.14 -12.80 -1.29
N ARG A 205 -13.89 -11.87 -2.22
CA ARG A 205 -12.93 -12.05 -3.34
C ARG A 205 -11.50 -11.59 -3.01
N GLY A 206 -11.27 -11.06 -1.81
CA GLY A 206 -9.94 -10.63 -1.34
C GLY A 206 -9.59 -9.16 -1.65
N GLU A 207 -10.54 -8.38 -2.15
CA GLU A 207 -10.42 -6.92 -2.26
C GLU A 207 -10.57 -6.26 -0.88
N VAL A 208 -9.92 -5.12 -0.68
CA VAL A 208 -9.95 -4.39 0.59
C VAL A 208 -10.67 -3.06 0.41
N ILE A 209 -11.76 -2.87 1.15
CA ILE A 209 -12.56 -1.64 1.16
C ILE A 209 -12.30 -0.91 2.47
N TYR A 210 -12.06 0.41 2.37
CA TYR A 210 -11.72 1.25 3.52
C TYR A 210 -12.88 2.21 3.85
N TYR A 211 -13.30 2.21 5.10
CA TYR A 211 -14.29 3.13 5.64
C TYR A 211 -13.66 4.03 6.68
N LYS A 212 -13.96 5.32 6.59
CA LYS A 212 -13.64 6.28 7.64
C LYS A 212 -14.79 6.33 8.64
N THR A 213 -14.48 6.32 9.93
CA THR A 213 -15.48 6.52 10.99
C THR A 213 -15.47 7.96 11.48
N SER A 214 -16.61 8.41 11.99
CA SER A 214 -16.75 9.69 12.67
C SER A 214 -17.82 9.58 13.75
N LYS A 215 -17.53 10.07 14.95
CA LYS A 215 -18.53 10.22 16.00
C LYS A 215 -19.54 11.30 15.62
N MET A 216 -20.83 10.98 15.73
CA MET A 216 -21.92 11.92 15.51
C MET A 216 -22.74 12.04 16.78
N THR A 217 -23.00 13.28 17.21
CA THR A 217 -23.88 13.58 18.34
C THR A 217 -25.25 13.97 17.79
N PHE A 218 -26.28 13.27 18.26
CA PHE A 218 -27.66 13.62 17.96
C PHE A 218 -28.20 14.48 19.09
N PHE A 219 -28.85 15.59 18.76
CA PHE A 219 -29.58 16.40 19.73
C PHE A 219 -30.99 15.85 19.89
N ASP A 220 -31.49 15.85 21.11
CA ASP A 220 -32.89 15.51 21.36
C ASP A 220 -33.81 16.45 20.60
N ASN A 221 -34.78 15.88 19.90
CA ASN A 221 -35.86 16.63 19.27
C ASN A 221 -36.90 17.00 20.33
N ASN A 222 -36.50 17.81 21.32
CA ASN A 222 -37.43 18.42 22.23
C ASN A 222 -38.19 19.52 21.46
N LYS A 223 -39.28 19.11 20.81
CA LYS A 223 -40.36 20.03 20.46
C LYS A 223 -40.79 20.72 21.75
N THR A 224 -40.38 21.95 21.91
CA THR A 224 -41.03 22.93 22.77
C THR A 224 -42.50 22.99 22.37
N LYS A 225 -43.36 22.24 23.06
CA LYS A 225 -44.73 22.69 23.29
C LYS A 225 -44.70 23.47 24.59
N LYS A 226 -44.45 24.77 24.47
CA LYS A 226 -44.68 25.71 25.56
C LYS A 226 -46.19 25.77 25.83
N LEU A 227 -46.52 25.84 27.11
CA LEU A 227 -47.80 25.83 27.80
C LEU A 227 -49.01 26.40 27.03
N VAL A 228 -50.16 25.72 27.18
CA VAL A 228 -51.48 26.37 27.21
C VAL A 228 -52.12 26.03 28.55
N THR A 229 -52.31 27.12 29.30
CA THR A 229 -53.10 27.43 30.50
C THR A 229 -53.75 26.31 31.30
#